data_AF-A0A0R0IJP9-F1
#
_entry.id   AF-A0A0R0IJP9-F1
#
_cell.length_a   1.000
_cell.length_b   1.000
_cell.length_c   1.000
_cell.angle_alpha   90.00
_cell.angle_beta   90.00
_cell.angle_gamma   90.00
#
_symmetry.space_group_name_H-M   'P 1'
#
loop_
_entity.id
_entity.type
_entity.pdbx_description
1 polymer ?
#
loop_
_entity_poly.entity_id
_entity_poly.type
_entity_poly.pdbx_seq_one_letter_code
_entity_poly.pdbx_strand_id
1 'polypeptide(L)'
;MRHPLQHLRGNAVRALRNQGLHVDLLGEDLTSNLIEDAQKECLLVNAPLICRASLRVPFSVLKYAMTLDGKIAATTGHASWISCKQSRNLVFELRGRSDAVIVGGNTVRRDNPRLTARHGGGHMPMRIVMTQTLDLPEEANLWDMSEVSTIVVTQRGARRSFQKLLASKGVEVVEFDILNPREVMEYFHDCGYLSILWECGGTLAASAISSGVIHKVYAFVAPKIIGGKNAPSPVGDLGMVAMSQALNLIDVCYEQVGPDMLISGFLQPLPDMVPVIPSLNETFVVDPTVSPYESRIIFFYKTWDPYGVLSNYSPHPIQMPDENGDCVTWMSVEHYYQAHKFIRVDDPLAQDCVERIKSAISPEEAARIGRSMQKQKPYLV
;
A
#
# COMPACT_ATOMS: atom_id res chain seq x y z
N MET A 1 1.35 21.48 2.62
CA MET A 1 1.06 20.91 1.29
C MET A 1 -0.43 21.06 1.00
N ARG A 2 -0.81 21.30 -0.27
CA ARG A 2 -2.23 21.34 -0.66
C ARG A 2 -2.85 19.94 -0.59
N HIS A 3 -4.18 19.88 -0.52
CA HIS A 3 -4.92 18.62 -0.57
C HIS A 3 -4.69 17.91 -1.92
N PRO A 4 -4.50 16.58 -2.00
CA PRO A 4 -4.21 15.90 -3.26
C PRO A 4 -5.31 15.99 -4.29
N LEU A 5 -6.56 15.80 -3.85
CA LEU A 5 -7.74 15.88 -4.71
C LEU A 5 -7.97 17.30 -5.21
N GLN A 6 -8.02 17.46 -6.54
CA GLN A 6 -8.15 18.74 -7.23
C GLN A 6 -9.33 19.58 -6.73
N HIS A 7 -10.50 18.97 -6.53
CA HIS A 7 -11.72 19.65 -6.06
C HIS A 7 -11.66 20.12 -4.59
N LEU A 8 -10.65 19.69 -3.82
CA LEU A 8 -10.42 20.12 -2.43
C LEU A 8 -9.19 21.02 -2.27
N ARG A 9 -8.39 21.20 -3.35
CA ARG A 9 -7.17 22.02 -3.32
C ARG A 9 -7.49 23.46 -2.93
N GLY A 10 -6.95 23.90 -1.78
CA GLY A 10 -7.05 25.28 -1.32
C GLY A 10 -8.34 25.64 -0.57
N ASN A 11 -9.29 24.72 -0.41
CA ASN A 11 -10.54 24.99 0.33
C ASN A 11 -10.24 25.34 1.79
N ALA A 12 -9.40 24.55 2.46
CA ALA A 12 -8.98 24.81 3.84
C ALA A 12 -8.21 26.13 3.97
N VAL A 13 -7.27 26.38 3.04
CA VAL A 13 -6.47 27.63 3.01
C VAL A 13 -7.38 28.85 2.90
N ARG A 14 -8.35 28.81 1.99
CA ARG A 14 -9.32 29.89 1.79
C ARG A 14 -10.21 30.08 3.02
N ALA A 15 -10.69 29.00 3.61
CA ALA A 15 -11.51 29.06 4.81
C ALA A 15 -10.76 29.73 5.98
N LEU A 16 -9.50 29.35 6.20
CA LEU A 16 -8.65 29.95 7.24
C LEU A 16 -8.36 31.43 6.95
N ARG A 17 -7.97 31.78 5.73
CA ARG A 17 -7.72 33.18 5.33
C ARG A 17 -8.99 34.05 5.46
N ASN A 18 -10.17 33.51 5.14
CA ASN A 18 -11.45 34.22 5.33
C ASN A 18 -11.79 34.52 6.79
N GLN A 19 -11.21 33.78 7.75
CA GLN A 19 -11.32 34.06 9.19
C GLN A 19 -10.26 35.06 9.69
N GLY A 20 -9.51 35.68 8.78
CA GLY A 20 -8.45 36.63 9.11
C GLY A 20 -7.15 35.99 9.59
N LEU A 21 -6.99 34.65 9.46
CA LEU A 21 -5.75 33.97 9.78
C LEU A 21 -4.72 34.17 8.67
N HIS A 22 -3.49 34.46 9.05
CA HIS A 22 -2.35 34.38 8.13
C HIS A 22 -2.00 32.91 7.89
N VAL A 23 -1.95 32.52 6.63
CA VAL A 23 -1.69 31.14 6.21
C VAL A 23 -0.66 31.16 5.10
N ASP A 24 0.53 30.67 5.38
CA ASP A 24 1.61 30.53 4.40
C ASP A 24 1.62 29.12 3.81
N LEU A 25 1.76 29.06 2.48
CA LEU A 25 1.94 27.82 1.74
C LEU A 25 3.42 27.59 1.44
N LEU A 26 3.93 26.46 1.93
CA LEU A 26 5.25 25.95 1.57
C LEU A 26 5.36 25.77 0.05
N GLY A 27 6.39 26.38 -0.55
CA GLY A 27 6.63 26.35 -2.00
C GLY A 27 5.90 27.44 -2.81
N GLU A 28 5.05 28.26 -2.17
CA GLU A 28 4.40 29.42 -2.80
C GLU A 28 4.74 30.71 -2.05
N ASP A 29 4.29 30.80 -0.79
CA ASP A 29 4.48 31.99 0.05
C ASP A 29 5.86 31.96 0.74
N LEU A 30 6.41 30.76 0.95
CA LEU A 30 7.73 30.54 1.56
C LEU A 30 8.64 29.82 0.57
N THR A 31 9.63 30.54 0.03
CA THR A 31 10.63 30.04 -0.92
C THR A 31 12.03 30.13 -0.33
N SER A 32 12.62 28.99 0.01
CA SER A 32 14.05 28.85 0.31
C SER A 32 14.47 27.39 0.12
N ASN A 33 15.76 27.14 -0.08
CA ASN A 33 16.28 25.77 -0.27
C ASN A 33 15.86 24.82 0.87
N LEU A 34 15.88 25.29 2.11
CA LEU A 34 15.46 24.49 3.27
C LEU A 34 13.96 24.14 3.23
N ILE A 35 13.13 25.03 2.69
CA ILE A 35 11.68 24.78 2.52
C ILE A 35 11.43 23.82 1.36
N GLU A 36 12.18 23.93 0.28
CA GLU A 36 12.11 22.99 -0.85
C GLU A 36 12.50 21.57 -0.42
N ASP A 37 13.59 21.41 0.34
CA ASP A 37 14.00 20.12 0.90
C ASP A 37 12.93 19.55 1.85
N ALA A 38 12.39 20.37 2.75
CA ALA A 38 11.32 19.95 3.66
C ALA A 38 10.04 19.55 2.90
N GLN A 39 9.68 20.28 1.84
CA GLN A 39 8.56 19.96 0.97
C GLN A 39 8.78 18.63 0.25
N LYS A 40 9.97 18.40 -0.27
CA LYS A 40 10.35 17.13 -0.90
C LYS A 40 10.20 15.97 0.07
N GLU A 41 10.73 16.08 1.28
CA GLU A 41 10.56 15.05 2.31
C GLU A 41 9.08 14.80 2.66
N CYS A 42 8.28 15.86 2.75
CA CYS A 42 6.84 15.73 2.97
C CYS A 42 6.14 14.97 1.83
N LEU A 43 6.48 15.26 0.57
CA LEU A 43 5.95 14.56 -0.60
C LEU A 43 6.38 13.09 -0.61
N LEU A 44 7.65 12.80 -0.28
CA LEU A 44 8.18 11.43 -0.24
C LEU A 44 7.47 10.57 0.80
N VAL A 45 7.28 11.10 2.02
CA VAL A 45 6.57 10.39 3.10
C VAL A 45 5.10 10.13 2.73
N ASN A 46 4.48 11.03 1.97
CA ASN A 46 3.07 10.94 1.57
C ASN A 46 2.87 10.36 0.16
N ALA A 47 3.92 9.87 -0.50
CA ALA A 47 3.86 9.40 -1.88
C ALA A 47 2.76 8.34 -2.11
N PRO A 48 2.55 7.34 -1.23
CA PRO A 48 1.44 6.40 -1.37
C PRO A 48 0.06 7.06 -1.46
N LEU A 49 -0.21 8.02 -0.57
CA LEU A 49 -1.48 8.75 -0.56
C LEU A 49 -1.65 9.64 -1.79
N ILE A 50 -0.58 10.34 -2.19
CA ILE A 50 -0.58 11.26 -3.33
C ILE A 50 -0.82 10.51 -4.64
N CYS A 51 -0.07 9.41 -4.87
CA CYS A 51 -0.23 8.58 -6.04
C CYS A 51 -1.63 7.98 -6.11
N ARG A 52 -2.13 7.42 -4.99
CA ARG A 52 -3.48 6.87 -4.96
C ARG A 52 -4.54 7.91 -5.34
N ALA A 53 -4.46 9.09 -4.73
CA ALA A 53 -5.44 10.16 -4.94
C ALA A 53 -5.37 10.77 -6.34
N SER A 54 -4.18 10.84 -6.95
CA SER A 54 -3.96 11.57 -8.21
C SER A 54 -3.95 10.66 -9.44
N LEU A 55 -3.44 9.44 -9.30
CA LEU A 55 -3.20 8.49 -10.40
C LEU A 55 -4.20 7.32 -10.43
N ARG A 56 -5.04 7.18 -9.39
CA ARG A 56 -5.98 6.06 -9.22
C ARG A 56 -5.33 4.68 -9.29
N VAL A 57 -4.08 4.60 -8.87
CA VAL A 57 -3.33 3.35 -8.68
C VAL A 57 -2.52 3.46 -7.39
N PRO A 58 -2.28 2.34 -6.67
CA PRO A 58 -1.38 2.34 -5.52
C PRO A 58 0.04 2.73 -5.94
N PHE A 59 0.76 3.39 -5.04
CA PHE A 59 2.18 3.67 -5.23
C PHE A 59 2.95 2.36 -5.30
N SER A 60 3.61 2.13 -6.43
CA SER A 60 4.32 0.89 -6.66
C SER A 60 5.82 1.09 -6.65
N VAL A 61 6.49 0.22 -5.89
CA VAL A 61 7.93 0.15 -5.80
C VAL A 61 8.42 -1.11 -6.48
N LEU A 62 9.25 -1.00 -7.52
CA LEU A 62 9.95 -2.14 -8.09
C LEU A 62 11.25 -2.38 -7.35
N LYS A 63 11.40 -3.56 -6.75
CA LYS A 63 12.65 -3.97 -6.09
C LYS A 63 13.27 -5.17 -6.79
N TYR A 64 14.56 -5.05 -7.09
CA TYR A 64 15.36 -6.19 -7.56
C TYR A 64 16.76 -6.20 -6.93
N ALA A 65 17.37 -7.39 -6.91
CA ALA A 65 18.78 -7.56 -6.57
C ALA A 65 19.50 -8.17 -7.77
N MET A 66 20.63 -7.60 -8.14
CA MET A 66 21.41 -8.02 -9.30
C MET A 66 22.91 -8.08 -8.99
N THR A 67 23.63 -8.85 -9.78
CA THR A 67 25.09 -8.78 -9.88
C THR A 67 25.51 -7.44 -10.53
N LEU A 68 26.79 -7.08 -10.41
CA LEU A 68 27.37 -5.86 -10.98
C LEU A 68 27.17 -5.77 -12.50
N ASP A 69 27.17 -6.92 -13.18
CA ASP A 69 26.90 -7.07 -14.62
C ASP A 69 25.41 -7.24 -14.96
N GLY A 70 24.51 -6.95 -14.02
CA GLY A 70 23.08 -6.79 -14.28
C GLY A 70 22.29 -8.10 -14.39
N LYS A 71 22.68 -9.16 -13.66
CA LYS A 71 21.98 -10.45 -13.66
C LYS A 71 21.26 -10.74 -12.36
N ILE A 72 20.03 -11.26 -12.45
CA ILE A 72 19.20 -11.64 -11.29
C ILE A 72 19.21 -13.14 -11.00
N ALA A 73 19.89 -13.94 -11.83
CA ALA A 73 20.14 -15.36 -11.62
C ALA A 73 21.26 -15.84 -12.55
N ALA A 74 21.81 -17.03 -12.27
CA ALA A 74 22.60 -17.76 -13.25
C ALA A 74 21.75 -18.21 -14.45
N THR A 75 22.39 -18.64 -15.54
CA THR A 75 21.69 -19.20 -16.73
C THR A 75 20.82 -20.40 -16.40
N THR A 76 21.17 -21.18 -15.37
CA THR A 76 20.38 -22.31 -14.85
C THR A 76 19.13 -21.88 -14.06
N GLY A 77 19.00 -20.58 -13.76
CA GLY A 77 17.94 -20.03 -12.91
C GLY A 77 18.29 -19.97 -11.43
N HIS A 78 19.48 -20.44 -11.02
CA HIS A 78 19.91 -20.36 -9.62
C HIS A 78 20.16 -18.90 -9.22
N ALA A 79 19.37 -18.40 -8.25
CA ALA A 79 19.35 -16.99 -7.82
C ALA A 79 19.65 -16.80 -6.33
N SER A 80 20.11 -17.84 -5.64
CA SER A 80 20.34 -17.78 -4.19
C SER A 80 21.43 -16.77 -3.82
N TRP A 81 21.05 -15.81 -2.96
CA TRP A 81 21.93 -14.88 -2.26
C TRP A 81 22.84 -14.05 -3.17
N ILE A 82 22.24 -13.38 -4.15
CA ILE A 82 22.90 -12.31 -4.91
C ILE A 82 23.33 -11.20 -3.95
N SER A 83 22.37 -10.56 -3.30
CA SER A 83 22.59 -9.52 -2.31
C SER A 83 22.95 -10.08 -0.93
N CYS A 84 23.64 -9.27 -0.13
CA CYS A 84 24.09 -9.61 1.21
C CYS A 84 22.96 -9.66 2.25
N LYS A 85 23.27 -10.06 3.48
CA LYS A 85 22.26 -10.18 4.56
C LYS A 85 21.65 -8.82 4.92
N GLN A 86 22.46 -7.76 4.96
CA GLN A 86 22.04 -6.40 5.28
C GLN A 86 21.01 -5.88 4.26
N SER A 87 21.29 -6.05 2.96
CA SER A 87 20.34 -5.73 1.88
C SER A 87 19.04 -6.49 2.00
N ARG A 88 19.08 -7.79 2.36
CA ARG A 88 17.87 -8.58 2.59
C ARG A 88 17.08 -8.10 3.81
N ASN A 89 17.74 -7.56 4.83
CA ASN A 89 17.05 -6.95 5.97
C ASN A 89 16.25 -5.70 5.56
N LEU A 90 16.84 -4.82 4.74
CA LEU A 90 16.12 -3.67 4.18
C LEU A 90 14.92 -4.10 3.34
N VAL A 91 15.01 -5.20 2.59
CA VAL A 91 13.84 -5.75 1.87
C VAL A 91 12.73 -6.18 2.83
N PHE A 92 13.05 -6.75 3.99
CA PHE A 92 12.02 -7.06 4.99
C PHE A 92 11.34 -5.80 5.54
N GLU A 93 12.08 -4.70 5.70
CA GLU A 93 11.50 -3.41 6.09
C GLU A 93 10.60 -2.84 4.98
N LEU A 94 11.03 -2.92 3.71
CA LEU A 94 10.21 -2.52 2.58
C LEU A 94 8.89 -3.30 2.54
N ARG A 95 8.93 -4.61 2.78
CA ARG A 95 7.72 -5.45 2.90
C ARG A 95 6.81 -5.00 4.04
N GLY A 96 7.37 -4.69 5.20
CA GLY A 96 6.61 -4.21 6.36
C GLY A 96 5.95 -2.83 6.14
N ARG A 97 6.42 -2.05 5.16
CA ARG A 97 5.89 -0.73 4.78
C ARG A 97 4.98 -0.76 3.55
N SER A 98 4.69 -1.94 3.02
CA SER A 98 3.81 -2.13 1.88
C SER A 98 2.55 -2.86 2.30
N ASP A 99 1.43 -2.50 1.68
CA ASP A 99 0.15 -3.17 1.89
C ASP A 99 0.15 -4.55 1.22
N ALA A 100 0.90 -4.68 0.11
CA ALA A 100 1.06 -5.93 -0.60
C ALA A 100 2.44 -6.11 -1.25
N VAL A 101 2.77 -7.37 -1.55
CA VAL A 101 3.93 -7.78 -2.34
C VAL A 101 3.46 -8.59 -3.55
N ILE A 102 3.80 -8.12 -4.75
CA ILE A 102 3.53 -8.81 -6.03
C ILE A 102 4.75 -9.61 -6.48
N VAL A 103 4.51 -10.87 -6.86
CA VAL A 103 5.44 -11.72 -7.61
C VAL A 103 4.78 -12.33 -8.83
N GLY A 104 5.59 -12.77 -9.80
CA GLY A 104 5.11 -13.55 -10.94
C GLY A 104 5.14 -15.05 -10.68
N GLY A 105 4.37 -15.84 -11.43
CA GLY A 105 4.35 -17.30 -11.29
C GLY A 105 5.73 -17.99 -11.45
N ASN A 106 6.64 -17.44 -12.25
CA ASN A 106 8.01 -17.94 -12.36
C ASN A 106 8.78 -17.86 -11.02
N THR A 107 8.61 -16.77 -10.27
CA THR A 107 9.22 -16.60 -8.95
C THR A 107 8.68 -17.65 -7.98
N VAL A 108 7.37 -17.93 -8.02
CA VAL A 108 6.77 -19.00 -7.21
C VAL A 108 7.36 -20.37 -7.54
N ARG A 109 7.46 -20.71 -8.83
CA ARG A 109 8.02 -22.00 -9.29
C ARG A 109 9.48 -22.20 -8.92
N ARG A 110 10.29 -21.15 -9.00
CA ARG A 110 11.75 -21.25 -8.83
C ARG A 110 12.21 -21.06 -7.39
N ASP A 111 11.60 -20.12 -6.68
CA ASP A 111 12.09 -19.67 -5.38
C ASP A 111 11.21 -20.13 -4.22
N ASN A 112 9.97 -20.55 -4.50
CA ASN A 112 8.95 -20.92 -3.51
C ASN A 112 8.95 -19.97 -2.28
N PRO A 113 8.80 -18.64 -2.50
CA PRO A 113 9.06 -17.66 -1.46
C PRO A 113 7.96 -17.65 -0.39
N ARG A 114 8.30 -17.18 0.81
CA ARG A 114 7.31 -16.91 1.87
C ARG A 114 6.67 -15.53 1.76
N LEU A 115 7.45 -14.56 1.24
CA LEU A 115 7.08 -13.14 1.09
C LEU A 115 6.62 -12.44 2.38
N THR A 116 7.10 -12.90 3.54
CA THR A 116 6.83 -12.29 4.85
C THR A 116 7.84 -11.19 5.19
N ALA A 117 7.47 -10.28 6.08
CA ALA A 117 8.40 -9.41 6.80
C ALA A 117 9.05 -10.21 7.95
N ARG A 118 10.38 -10.16 8.10
CA ARG A 118 11.12 -11.07 9.00
C ARG A 118 11.37 -10.52 10.41
N HIS A 119 10.63 -9.51 10.84
CA HIS A 119 10.72 -8.97 12.19
C HIS A 119 9.42 -9.33 12.91
N GLY A 120 9.52 -10.12 13.98
CA GLY A 120 8.36 -10.61 14.72
C GLY A 120 7.49 -9.46 15.23
N GLY A 121 6.19 -9.51 14.94
CA GLY A 121 5.23 -8.44 15.21
C GLY A 121 5.23 -7.34 14.14
N GLY A 122 4.05 -6.79 13.85
CA GLY A 122 3.86 -5.70 12.89
C GLY A 122 3.00 -6.07 11.67
N HIS A 123 2.90 -5.13 10.72
CA HIS A 123 2.12 -5.29 9.50
C HIS A 123 2.74 -6.35 8.57
N MET A 124 1.90 -7.29 8.11
CA MET A 124 2.29 -8.29 7.12
C MET A 124 1.62 -7.95 5.78
N PRO A 125 2.39 -7.78 4.69
CA PRO A 125 1.83 -7.42 3.41
C PRO A 125 1.01 -8.58 2.82
N MET A 126 -0.11 -8.27 2.19
CA MET A 126 -0.83 -9.24 1.36
C MET A 126 0.10 -9.81 0.28
N ARG A 127 0.07 -11.11 0.06
CA ARG A 127 0.88 -11.76 -0.97
C ARG A 127 0.06 -11.85 -2.25
N ILE A 128 0.56 -11.31 -3.35
CA ILE A 128 -0.14 -11.34 -4.64
C ILE A 128 0.71 -12.11 -5.66
N VAL A 129 0.12 -13.13 -6.26
CA VAL A 129 0.74 -13.89 -7.35
C VAL A 129 0.05 -13.56 -8.66
N MET A 130 0.81 -12.97 -9.60
CA MET A 130 0.36 -12.74 -10.97
C MET A 130 0.75 -13.91 -11.87
N THR A 131 -0.23 -14.55 -12.50
CA THR A 131 0.02 -15.66 -13.44
C THR A 131 -1.07 -15.79 -14.49
N GLN A 132 -0.70 -15.89 -15.77
CA GLN A 132 -1.67 -16.01 -16.86
C GLN A 132 -2.36 -17.39 -16.90
N THR A 133 -1.62 -18.47 -16.60
CA THR A 133 -2.08 -19.84 -16.86
C THR A 133 -2.41 -20.65 -15.62
N LEU A 134 -2.09 -20.15 -14.41
CA LEU A 134 -2.07 -20.92 -13.16
C LEU A 134 -1.21 -22.19 -13.23
N ASP A 135 -0.17 -22.19 -14.06
CA ASP A 135 0.89 -23.21 -14.02
C ASP A 135 1.75 -23.02 -12.76
N LEU A 136 1.19 -23.31 -11.59
CA LEU A 136 1.82 -23.15 -10.29
C LEU A 136 1.90 -24.51 -9.58
N PRO A 137 2.90 -24.71 -8.71
CA PRO A 137 2.97 -25.93 -7.92
C PRO A 137 1.77 -26.01 -6.97
N GLU A 138 1.21 -27.21 -6.82
CA GLU A 138 0.07 -27.49 -5.91
C GLU A 138 0.46 -27.28 -4.44
N GLU A 139 1.74 -27.44 -4.13
CA GLU A 139 2.33 -27.16 -2.83
C GLU A 139 3.35 -26.03 -2.94
N ALA A 140 3.10 -24.93 -2.23
CA ALA A 140 3.98 -23.77 -2.13
C ALA A 140 3.78 -23.09 -0.77
N ASN A 141 4.81 -22.41 -0.28
CA ASN A 141 4.75 -21.63 0.96
C ASN A 141 3.69 -20.52 0.91
N LEU A 142 3.32 -20.06 -0.29
CA LEU A 142 2.30 -19.04 -0.50
C LEU A 142 0.87 -19.55 -0.30
N TRP A 143 0.65 -20.87 -0.31
CA TRP A 143 -0.67 -21.47 -0.10
C TRP A 143 -0.95 -21.79 1.37
N ASP A 144 0.06 -21.63 2.24
CA ASP A 144 -0.11 -21.64 3.67
C ASP A 144 -0.64 -20.27 4.14
N MET A 145 -1.92 -20.24 4.50
CA MET A 145 -2.65 -19.04 4.90
C MET A 145 -2.62 -18.78 6.42
N SER A 146 -1.83 -19.56 7.18
CA SER A 146 -1.76 -19.44 8.64
C SER A 146 -1.14 -18.14 9.13
N GLU A 147 -0.15 -17.61 8.40
CA GLU A 147 0.56 -16.38 8.78
C GLU A 147 0.09 -15.14 8.01
N VAL A 148 -0.11 -15.27 6.69
CA VAL A 148 -0.37 -14.13 5.79
C VAL A 148 -1.32 -14.53 4.67
N SER A 149 -2.27 -13.69 4.31
CA SER A 149 -3.19 -13.99 3.22
C SER A 149 -2.53 -13.86 1.83
N THR A 150 -3.00 -14.68 0.89
CA THR A 150 -2.56 -14.69 -0.51
C THR A 150 -3.74 -14.50 -1.45
N ILE A 151 -3.55 -13.65 -2.44
CA ILE A 151 -4.42 -13.48 -3.61
C ILE A 151 -3.66 -13.96 -4.85
N VAL A 152 -4.32 -14.72 -5.71
CA VAL A 152 -3.82 -15.09 -7.03
C VAL A 152 -4.63 -14.33 -8.08
N VAL A 153 -3.98 -13.47 -8.85
CA VAL A 153 -4.62 -12.80 -9.99
C VAL A 153 -4.25 -13.53 -11.28
N THR A 154 -5.26 -13.84 -12.08
CA THR A 154 -5.09 -14.68 -13.26
C THR A 154 -5.96 -14.27 -14.43
N GLN A 155 -5.68 -14.83 -15.61
CA GLN A 155 -6.50 -14.59 -16.79
C GLN A 155 -7.76 -15.46 -16.73
N ARG A 156 -8.90 -14.89 -17.16
CA ARG A 156 -10.20 -15.57 -17.17
C ARG A 156 -10.10 -16.91 -17.89
N GLY A 157 -10.58 -17.95 -17.21
CA GLY A 157 -10.60 -19.32 -17.75
C GLY A 157 -9.32 -20.13 -17.48
N ALA A 158 -8.30 -19.56 -16.83
CA ALA A 158 -7.10 -20.29 -16.45
C ALA A 158 -7.43 -21.47 -15.51
N ARG A 159 -6.96 -22.68 -15.84
CA ARG A 159 -6.98 -23.93 -15.05
C ARG A 159 -7.99 -23.97 -13.88
N ARG A 160 -9.29 -24.05 -14.18
CA ARG A 160 -10.40 -24.03 -13.19
C ARG A 160 -10.26 -25.04 -12.05
N SER A 161 -9.69 -26.22 -12.30
CA SER A 161 -9.41 -27.22 -11.26
C SER A 161 -8.42 -26.71 -10.21
N PHE A 162 -7.40 -25.97 -10.63
CA PHE A 162 -6.41 -25.39 -9.72
C PHE A 162 -6.98 -24.19 -8.97
N GLN A 163 -7.85 -23.39 -9.59
CA GLN A 163 -8.58 -22.34 -8.87
C GLN A 163 -9.39 -22.92 -7.69
N LYS A 164 -10.07 -24.06 -7.91
CA LYS A 164 -10.80 -24.77 -6.84
C LYS A 164 -9.87 -25.28 -5.74
N LEU A 165 -8.70 -25.80 -6.11
CA LEU A 165 -7.67 -26.21 -5.15
C LEU A 165 -7.21 -25.02 -4.29
N LEU A 166 -6.87 -23.90 -4.91
CA LEU A 166 -6.47 -22.67 -4.21
C LEU A 166 -7.57 -22.18 -3.26
N ALA A 167 -8.82 -22.12 -3.74
CA ALA A 167 -9.97 -21.73 -2.93
C ALA A 167 -10.19 -22.68 -1.74
N SER A 168 -9.96 -24.00 -1.91
CA SER A 168 -10.05 -24.96 -0.79
C SER A 168 -8.97 -24.75 0.28
N LYS A 169 -7.86 -24.09 -0.07
CA LYS A 169 -6.81 -23.65 0.86
C LYS A 169 -7.05 -22.23 1.41
N GLY A 170 -8.17 -21.59 1.07
CA GLY A 170 -8.52 -20.23 1.49
C GLY A 170 -7.88 -19.11 0.66
N VAL A 171 -7.18 -19.45 -0.43
CA VAL A 171 -6.55 -18.47 -1.33
C VAL A 171 -7.61 -17.85 -2.23
N GLU A 172 -7.68 -16.52 -2.26
CA GLU A 172 -8.57 -15.79 -3.16
C GLU A 172 -8.00 -15.83 -4.59
N VAL A 173 -8.88 -16.07 -5.58
CA VAL A 173 -8.51 -16.05 -7.00
C VAL A 173 -9.35 -15.00 -7.72
N VAL A 174 -8.68 -13.99 -8.30
CA VAL A 174 -9.31 -12.90 -9.05
C VAL A 174 -8.99 -13.08 -10.54
N GLU A 175 -10.03 -13.07 -11.37
CA GLU A 175 -9.90 -13.23 -12.82
C GLU A 175 -10.01 -11.90 -13.56
N PHE A 176 -9.09 -11.68 -14.50
CA PHE A 176 -9.09 -10.56 -15.44
C PHE A 176 -9.29 -11.08 -16.86
N ASP A 177 -10.05 -10.36 -17.70
CA ASP A 177 -10.23 -10.75 -19.11
C ASP A 177 -8.89 -10.77 -19.85
N ILE A 178 -8.09 -9.71 -19.68
CA ILE A 178 -6.70 -9.63 -20.13
C ILE A 178 -5.84 -9.27 -18.93
N LEU A 179 -5.09 -10.24 -18.41
CA LEU A 179 -4.21 -9.99 -17.27
C LEU A 179 -3.08 -9.03 -17.66
N ASN A 180 -3.18 -7.78 -17.20
CA ASN A 180 -2.14 -6.77 -17.36
C ASN A 180 -1.92 -6.00 -16.05
N PRO A 181 -0.71 -5.45 -15.81
CA PRO A 181 -0.41 -4.77 -14.55
C PRO A 181 -1.29 -3.56 -14.24
N ARG A 182 -1.76 -2.81 -15.25
CA ARG A 182 -2.58 -1.63 -15.03
C ARG A 182 -3.94 -1.97 -14.43
N GLU A 183 -4.68 -2.88 -15.05
CA GLU A 183 -5.98 -3.32 -14.50
C GLU A 183 -5.85 -3.95 -13.11
N VAL A 184 -4.76 -4.69 -12.87
CA VAL A 184 -4.48 -5.27 -11.55
C VAL A 184 -4.26 -4.19 -10.50
N MET A 185 -3.51 -3.13 -10.83
CA MET A 185 -3.29 -2.02 -9.91
C MET A 185 -4.55 -1.16 -9.70
N GLU A 186 -5.39 -1.00 -10.71
CA GLU A 186 -6.70 -0.32 -10.58
C GLU A 186 -7.64 -1.11 -9.66
N TYR A 187 -7.69 -2.44 -9.79
CA TYR A 187 -8.41 -3.31 -8.86
C TYR A 187 -7.93 -3.11 -7.41
N PHE A 188 -6.61 -3.13 -7.17
CA PHE A 188 -6.08 -2.93 -5.83
C PHE A 188 -6.23 -1.49 -5.31
N HIS A 189 -6.29 -0.48 -6.19
CA HIS A 189 -6.70 0.87 -5.79
C HIS A 189 -8.12 0.86 -5.20
N ASP A 190 -9.05 0.18 -5.88
CA ASP A 190 -10.45 0.11 -5.47
C ASP A 190 -10.64 -0.72 -4.19
N CYS A 191 -9.79 -1.74 -3.98
CA CYS A 191 -9.68 -2.45 -2.72
C CYS A 191 -9.02 -1.63 -1.59
N GLY A 192 -8.55 -0.41 -1.87
CA GLY A 192 -8.03 0.51 -0.85
C GLY A 192 -6.52 0.46 -0.60
N TYR A 193 -5.74 -0.31 -1.38
CA TYR A 193 -4.29 -0.39 -1.21
C TYR A 193 -3.62 0.95 -1.55
N LEU A 194 -2.66 1.37 -0.72
CA LEU A 194 -1.88 2.59 -0.89
C LEU A 194 -0.52 2.30 -1.53
N SER A 195 0.14 1.20 -1.14
CA SER A 195 1.54 0.90 -1.47
C SER A 195 1.74 -0.58 -1.79
N ILE A 196 2.33 -0.87 -2.95
CA ILE A 196 2.62 -2.24 -3.40
C ILE A 196 4.09 -2.40 -3.79
N LEU A 197 4.73 -3.43 -3.23
CA LEU A 197 6.10 -3.80 -3.56
C LEU A 197 6.13 -4.89 -4.64
N TRP A 198 6.85 -4.66 -5.73
CA TRP A 198 7.03 -5.61 -6.80
C TRP A 198 8.39 -6.31 -6.65
N GLU A 199 8.36 -7.61 -6.33
CA GLU A 199 9.54 -8.48 -6.22
C GLU A 199 9.54 -9.54 -7.33
N CYS A 200 9.31 -9.11 -8.57
CA CYS A 200 9.06 -9.99 -9.70
C CYS A 200 10.27 -10.15 -10.63
N GLY A 201 10.22 -11.15 -11.50
CA GLY A 201 11.22 -11.35 -12.55
C GLY A 201 11.09 -10.34 -13.70
N GLY A 202 12.13 -10.25 -14.53
CA GLY A 202 12.29 -9.20 -15.54
C GLY A 202 11.13 -9.03 -16.53
N THR A 203 10.47 -10.11 -16.94
CA THR A 203 9.31 -10.03 -17.86
C THR A 203 8.13 -9.27 -17.23
N LEU A 204 7.80 -9.57 -15.98
CA LEU A 204 6.70 -8.89 -15.29
C LEU A 204 7.10 -7.46 -14.91
N ALA A 205 8.36 -7.25 -14.50
CA ALA A 205 8.90 -5.93 -14.23
C ALA A 205 8.82 -5.01 -15.46
N ALA A 206 9.24 -5.51 -16.64
CA ALA A 206 9.13 -4.77 -17.90
C ALA A 206 7.68 -4.42 -18.23
N SER A 207 6.77 -5.40 -18.15
CA SER A 207 5.34 -5.16 -18.38
C SER A 207 4.77 -4.11 -17.43
N ALA A 208 5.14 -4.14 -16.15
CA ALA A 208 4.69 -3.18 -15.15
C ALA A 208 5.24 -1.77 -15.41
N ILE A 209 6.52 -1.65 -15.78
CA ILE A 209 7.12 -0.37 -16.21
C ILE A 209 6.40 0.17 -17.44
N SER A 210 6.23 -0.63 -18.49
CA SER A 210 5.55 -0.22 -19.73
C SER A 210 4.10 0.21 -19.51
N SER A 211 3.41 -0.34 -18.50
CA SER A 211 2.03 0.05 -18.15
C SER A 211 1.94 1.33 -17.31
N GLY A 212 3.07 1.93 -16.95
CA GLY A 212 3.14 3.15 -16.16
C GLY A 212 2.64 2.98 -14.72
N VAL A 213 2.74 1.78 -14.14
CA VAL A 213 2.34 1.55 -12.74
C VAL A 213 3.51 1.56 -11.77
N ILE A 214 4.75 1.41 -12.22
CA ILE A 214 5.94 1.48 -11.37
C ILE A 214 6.37 2.93 -11.18
N HIS A 215 6.43 3.38 -9.93
CA HIS A 215 6.73 4.77 -9.59
C HIS A 215 8.16 4.94 -9.11
N LYS A 216 8.64 4.01 -8.26
CA LYS A 216 9.98 4.04 -7.66
C LYS A 216 10.71 2.72 -7.88
N VAL A 217 12.02 2.78 -8.02
CA VAL A 217 12.90 1.63 -8.14
C VAL A 217 13.84 1.55 -6.94
N TYR A 218 14.05 0.34 -6.42
CA TYR A 218 15.12 -0.02 -5.49
C TYR A 218 15.96 -1.14 -6.11
N ALA A 219 17.17 -0.81 -6.53
CA ALA A 219 18.12 -1.72 -7.17
C ALA A 219 19.28 -2.03 -6.22
N PHE A 220 19.32 -3.26 -5.70
CA PHE A 220 20.46 -3.74 -4.93
C PHE A 220 21.50 -4.36 -5.87
N VAL A 221 22.68 -3.76 -5.96
CA VAL A 221 23.78 -4.19 -6.83
C VAL A 221 24.86 -4.84 -5.98
N ALA A 222 25.00 -6.15 -6.11
CA ALA A 222 26.03 -6.91 -5.42
C ALA A 222 27.37 -6.85 -6.20
N PRO A 223 28.53 -6.83 -5.53
CA PRO A 223 29.85 -6.84 -6.16
C PRO A 223 30.21 -8.25 -6.66
N LYS A 224 29.40 -8.77 -7.58
CA LYS A 224 29.49 -10.10 -8.17
C LYS A 224 29.39 -9.97 -9.69
N ILE A 225 30.04 -10.85 -10.43
CA ILE A 225 29.92 -10.95 -11.90
C ILE A 225 29.65 -12.41 -12.23
N ILE A 226 28.67 -12.68 -13.08
CA ILE A 226 28.32 -14.05 -13.48
C ILE A 226 28.26 -14.26 -14.99
N GLY A 227 28.06 -13.19 -15.76
CA GLY A 227 27.93 -13.21 -17.21
C GLY A 227 26.70 -13.98 -17.68
N GLY A 228 26.81 -14.60 -18.84
CA GLY A 228 25.76 -15.42 -19.44
C GLY A 228 24.82 -14.62 -20.34
N LYS A 229 24.87 -14.94 -21.64
CA LYS A 229 23.99 -14.35 -22.67
C LYS A 229 22.50 -14.55 -22.31
N ASN A 230 22.17 -15.73 -21.78
CA ASN A 230 20.81 -16.11 -21.44
C ASN A 230 20.50 -15.96 -19.93
N ALA A 231 21.42 -15.40 -19.14
CA ALA A 231 21.17 -15.12 -17.74
C ALA A 231 20.18 -13.94 -17.63
N PRO A 232 19.12 -14.06 -16.80
CA PRO A 232 18.04 -13.08 -16.76
C PRO A 232 18.51 -11.75 -16.18
N SER A 233 17.98 -10.66 -16.73
CA SER A 233 18.14 -9.29 -16.24
C SER A 233 16.96 -8.86 -15.34
N PRO A 234 17.12 -7.78 -14.54
CA PRO A 234 16.06 -7.29 -13.67
C PRO A 234 14.83 -6.73 -14.39
N VAL A 235 15.05 -6.19 -15.59
CA VAL A 235 14.01 -5.69 -16.49
C VAL A 235 14.20 -6.42 -17.81
N GLY A 236 13.10 -7.01 -18.29
CA GLY A 236 13.03 -7.65 -19.61
C GLY A 236 12.95 -6.63 -20.74
N ASP A 237 12.39 -7.04 -21.86
CA ASP A 237 12.26 -6.17 -23.03
C ASP A 237 11.20 -5.07 -22.84
N LEU A 238 11.61 -3.81 -23.01
CA LEU A 238 10.74 -2.63 -23.01
C LEU A 238 10.41 -2.15 -24.43
N GLY A 239 10.93 -2.80 -25.48
CA GLY A 239 10.77 -2.40 -26.87
C GLY A 239 11.62 -1.19 -27.29
N MET A 240 12.61 -0.82 -26.48
CA MET A 240 13.52 0.29 -26.75
C MET A 240 14.69 -0.19 -27.62
N VAL A 241 14.94 0.51 -28.72
CA VAL A 241 15.96 0.18 -29.72
C VAL A 241 17.12 1.18 -29.77
N ALA A 242 16.99 2.33 -29.09
CA ALA A 242 18.02 3.37 -29.02
C ALA A 242 18.19 3.90 -27.60
N MET A 243 19.42 4.28 -27.23
CA MET A 243 19.73 4.78 -25.88
C MET A 243 18.99 6.07 -25.50
N SER A 244 18.59 6.89 -26.48
CA SER A 244 17.76 8.08 -26.24
C SER A 244 16.36 7.75 -25.72
N GLN A 245 15.92 6.50 -25.84
CA GLN A 245 14.63 6.02 -25.33
C GLN A 245 14.74 5.47 -23.89
N ALA A 246 15.96 5.31 -23.37
CA ALA A 246 16.18 4.76 -22.04
C ALA A 246 15.52 5.64 -20.96
N LEU A 247 14.92 4.99 -19.97
CA LEU A 247 14.28 5.67 -18.85
C LEU A 247 15.35 6.17 -17.87
N ASN A 248 15.38 7.48 -17.64
CA ASN A 248 16.20 8.06 -16.59
C ASN A 248 15.46 7.99 -15.26
N LEU A 249 16.16 7.57 -14.20
CA LEU A 249 15.67 7.76 -12.85
C LEU A 249 15.87 9.22 -12.44
N ILE A 250 14.91 9.76 -11.70
CA ILE A 250 14.98 11.07 -11.06
C ILE A 250 15.16 10.90 -9.55
N ASP A 251 15.65 11.95 -8.89
CA ASP A 251 15.91 11.96 -7.45
C ASP A 251 16.70 10.74 -6.98
N VAL A 252 17.78 10.45 -7.71
CA VAL A 252 18.55 9.23 -7.50
C VAL A 252 19.38 9.32 -6.22
N CYS A 253 19.22 8.31 -5.37
CA CYS A 253 20.01 8.13 -4.16
C CYS A 253 20.90 6.88 -4.30
N TYR A 254 22.14 6.99 -3.83
CA TYR A 254 23.13 5.93 -3.81
C TYR A 254 23.54 5.67 -2.36
N GLU A 255 23.34 4.45 -1.88
CA GLU A 255 23.62 4.07 -0.50
C GLU A 255 24.44 2.79 -0.46
N GLN A 256 25.55 2.78 0.28
CA GLN A 256 26.31 1.56 0.51
C GLN A 256 25.64 0.72 1.60
N VAL A 257 25.27 -0.52 1.29
CA VAL A 257 24.61 -1.46 2.22
C VAL A 257 25.49 -2.70 2.38
N GLY A 258 26.38 -2.65 3.37
CA GLY A 258 27.43 -3.66 3.51
C GLY A 258 28.32 -3.70 2.26
N PRO A 259 28.48 -4.88 1.60
CA PRO A 259 29.23 -4.97 0.34
C PRO A 259 28.42 -4.55 -0.89
N ASP A 260 27.08 -4.43 -0.80
CA ASP A 260 26.23 -4.07 -1.93
C ASP A 260 26.08 -2.56 -2.06
N MET A 261 25.66 -2.10 -3.23
CA MET A 261 25.20 -0.72 -3.48
C MET A 261 23.69 -0.71 -3.70
N LEU A 262 22.95 0.09 -2.95
CA LEU A 262 21.55 0.39 -3.21
C LEU A 262 21.46 1.65 -4.06
N ILE A 263 20.85 1.50 -5.24
CA ILE A 263 20.48 2.63 -6.11
C ILE A 263 18.96 2.74 -6.06
N SER A 264 18.43 3.92 -5.71
CA SER A 264 16.99 4.16 -5.72
C SER A 264 16.65 5.47 -6.39
N GLY A 265 15.45 5.55 -6.97
CA GLY A 265 14.99 6.74 -7.68
C GLY A 265 13.60 6.52 -8.27
N PHE A 266 12.99 7.59 -8.78
CA PHE A 266 11.66 7.54 -9.38
C PHE A 266 11.75 7.45 -10.91
N LEU A 267 10.78 6.79 -11.54
CA LEU A 267 10.67 6.74 -13.01
C LEU A 267 9.95 7.96 -13.58
N GLN A 268 9.12 8.62 -12.77
CA GLN A 268 8.40 9.83 -13.09
C GLN A 268 8.33 10.71 -11.84
N PRO A 269 8.24 12.05 -11.98
CA PRO A 269 7.97 12.93 -10.86
C PRO A 269 6.72 12.46 -10.12
N LEU A 270 6.74 12.54 -8.79
CA LEU A 270 5.50 12.41 -8.05
C LEU A 270 4.52 13.45 -8.57
N PRO A 271 3.23 13.11 -8.72
CA PRO A 271 2.23 14.02 -9.27
C PRO A 271 2.34 15.37 -8.59
N ASP A 272 2.67 16.39 -9.38
CA ASP A 272 2.87 17.70 -8.81
C ASP A 272 1.52 18.22 -8.30
N MET A 273 1.52 18.63 -7.04
CA MET A 273 0.32 19.12 -6.36
C MET A 273 0.09 20.61 -6.69
N VAL A 274 0.98 21.18 -7.50
CA VAL A 274 0.86 22.51 -8.09
C VAL A 274 -0.20 22.48 -9.20
N PRO A 275 -1.21 23.34 -9.19
CA PRO A 275 -2.05 23.54 -10.36
C PRO A 275 -1.30 24.42 -11.38
N VAL A 276 -1.46 24.13 -12.67
CA VAL A 276 -1.74 25.22 -13.61
C VAL A 276 -3.04 25.84 -13.09
N ILE A 277 -2.98 27.02 -12.47
CA ILE A 277 -4.16 27.73 -12.02
C ILE A 277 -4.82 28.30 -13.28
N PRO A 278 -6.01 27.82 -13.70
CA PRO A 278 -6.82 28.60 -14.62
C PRO A 278 -7.23 29.86 -13.87
N SER A 279 -7.18 31.01 -14.55
CA SER A 279 -7.34 32.35 -13.97
C SER A 279 -8.57 32.45 -13.05
N LEU A 280 -8.61 33.46 -12.17
CA LEU A 280 -9.74 33.74 -11.25
C LEU A 280 -11.15 33.72 -11.91
N ASN A 281 -11.21 33.87 -13.24
CA ASN A 281 -12.45 33.84 -14.02
C ASN A 281 -12.84 32.46 -14.58
N GLU A 282 -11.94 31.46 -14.55
CA GLU A 282 -12.21 30.11 -15.09
C GLU A 282 -12.74 29.13 -14.03
N THR A 283 -12.70 29.50 -12.74
CA THR A 283 -13.17 28.64 -11.64
C THR A 283 -14.70 28.60 -11.47
N PHE A 284 -15.44 29.27 -12.36
CA PHE A 284 -16.91 29.28 -12.36
C PHE A 284 -17.53 28.14 -13.18
N VAL A 285 -16.73 27.36 -13.90
CA VAL A 285 -17.25 26.17 -14.58
C VAL A 285 -17.36 25.07 -13.53
N VAL A 286 -18.53 25.00 -12.90
CA VAL A 286 -19.01 23.78 -12.23
C VAL A 286 -18.76 22.64 -13.21
N ASP A 287 -17.99 21.64 -12.80
CA ASP A 287 -17.86 20.41 -13.57
C ASP A 287 -19.29 19.90 -13.83
N PRO A 288 -19.75 19.88 -15.09
CA PRO A 288 -21.15 19.53 -15.40
C PRO A 288 -21.48 18.09 -15.03
N THR A 289 -20.49 17.27 -14.66
CA THR A 289 -20.69 15.92 -14.11
C THR A 289 -20.97 15.93 -12.60
N VAL A 290 -20.81 17.06 -11.90
CA VAL A 290 -21.01 17.19 -10.45
C VAL A 290 -22.25 18.06 -10.18
N SER A 291 -23.36 17.41 -9.81
CA SER A 291 -24.62 18.09 -9.50
C SER A 291 -24.50 18.94 -8.21
N PRO A 292 -24.82 20.25 -8.26
CA PRO A 292 -24.76 21.13 -7.09
C PRO A 292 -25.87 20.88 -6.05
N TYR A 293 -26.83 19.99 -6.34
CA TYR A 293 -27.94 19.66 -5.45
C TYR A 293 -27.77 18.35 -4.67
N GLU A 294 -26.65 17.64 -4.82
CA GLU A 294 -26.29 16.61 -3.85
C GLU A 294 -25.86 17.29 -2.55
N SER A 295 -26.84 17.44 -1.65
CA SER A 295 -26.61 17.70 -0.25
C SER A 295 -25.68 16.58 0.22
N ARG A 296 -24.37 16.85 0.30
CA ARG A 296 -23.40 15.92 0.86
C ARG A 296 -23.67 15.81 2.34
N ILE A 297 -24.65 14.97 2.68
CA ILE A 297 -24.75 14.32 3.97
C ILE A 297 -23.36 13.75 4.22
N ILE A 298 -22.72 14.20 5.30
CA ILE A 298 -21.47 13.59 5.76
C ILE A 298 -21.87 12.18 6.20
N PHE A 299 -21.58 11.19 5.35
CA PHE A 299 -21.69 9.80 5.74
C PHE A 299 -20.43 9.44 6.52
N PHE A 300 -20.60 9.12 7.80
CA PHE A 300 -19.57 8.38 8.51
C PHE A 300 -19.49 6.99 7.89
N TYR A 301 -18.29 6.58 7.50
CA TYR A 301 -18.06 5.28 6.88
C TYR A 301 -18.62 4.16 7.76
N LYS A 302 -19.41 3.29 7.15
CA LYS A 302 -19.80 1.99 7.71
C LYS A 302 -18.70 0.98 7.40
N THR A 303 -18.65 -0.12 8.16
CA THR A 303 -17.65 -1.19 7.99
C THR A 303 -17.58 -1.80 6.60
N TRP A 304 -18.74 -1.89 5.94
CA TRP A 304 -18.87 -2.42 4.58
C TRP A 304 -18.74 -1.35 3.49
N ASP A 305 -18.50 -0.09 3.87
CA ASP A 305 -18.25 0.96 2.90
C ASP A 305 -16.81 0.84 2.37
N PRO A 306 -16.55 1.22 1.11
CA PRO A 306 -15.24 1.12 0.46
C PRO A 306 -14.04 1.73 1.22
N TYR A 307 -14.29 2.57 2.23
CA TYR A 307 -13.27 3.22 3.06
C TYR A 307 -13.47 2.98 4.57
N GLY A 308 -14.26 1.96 4.95
CA GLY A 308 -14.56 1.60 6.35
C GLY A 308 -13.32 1.29 7.20
N VAL A 309 -12.18 0.95 6.57
CA VAL A 309 -10.88 0.72 7.22
C VAL A 309 -10.30 1.95 7.93
N LEU A 310 -10.72 3.15 7.51
CA LEU A 310 -10.34 4.43 8.15
C LEU A 310 -11.36 4.89 9.20
N SER A 311 -12.39 4.07 9.46
CA SER A 311 -13.44 4.40 10.42
C SER A 311 -13.13 3.83 11.80
N ASN A 312 -13.84 4.32 12.82
CA ASN A 312 -13.82 3.71 14.15
C ASN A 312 -14.23 2.22 14.11
N TYR A 313 -14.98 1.82 13.10
CA TYR A 313 -15.39 0.43 12.88
C TYR A 313 -14.38 -0.41 12.07
N SER A 314 -13.18 0.09 11.83
CA SER A 314 -12.10 -0.71 11.26
C SER A 314 -11.88 -2.00 12.09
N PRO A 315 -11.83 -3.20 11.50
CA PRO A 315 -11.65 -4.45 12.24
C PRO A 315 -10.18 -4.69 12.66
N HIS A 316 -9.32 -3.66 12.53
CA HIS A 316 -7.91 -3.75 12.89
C HIS A 316 -7.71 -3.51 14.38
N PRO A 317 -7.07 -4.44 15.11
CA PRO A 317 -6.78 -4.27 16.51
C PRO A 317 -5.87 -3.07 16.78
N ILE A 318 -6.10 -2.39 17.90
CA ILE A 318 -5.25 -1.30 18.39
C ILE A 318 -4.67 -1.66 19.75
N GLN A 319 -3.52 -1.09 20.08
CA GLN A 319 -2.88 -1.23 21.39
C GLN A 319 -2.94 0.11 22.11
N MET A 320 -3.50 0.10 23.32
CA MET A 320 -3.67 1.30 24.14
C MET A 320 -3.27 0.99 25.59
N PRO A 321 -2.56 1.90 26.29
CA PRO A 321 -2.28 1.72 27.71
C PRO A 321 -3.58 1.80 28.53
N ASP A 322 -3.70 0.95 29.56
CA ASP A 322 -4.76 1.01 30.56
C ASP A 322 -4.45 2.06 31.65
N GLU A 323 -5.31 2.16 32.67
CA GLU A 323 -5.13 3.15 33.76
C GLU A 323 -3.89 2.88 34.64
N ASN A 324 -3.32 1.67 34.58
CA ASN A 324 -2.08 1.29 35.26
C ASN A 324 -0.84 1.46 34.36
N GLY A 325 -1.03 1.82 33.09
CA GLY A 325 0.03 1.97 32.09
C GLY A 325 0.40 0.68 31.35
N ASP A 326 -0.32 -0.42 31.58
CA ASP A 326 -0.11 -1.69 30.89
C ASP A 326 -0.77 -1.67 29.51
N CYS A 327 -0.08 -2.20 28.50
CA CYS A 327 -0.56 -2.14 27.12
C CYS A 327 -1.62 -3.21 26.86
N VAL A 328 -2.86 -2.80 26.60
CA VAL A 328 -4.00 -3.68 26.33
C VAL A 328 -4.37 -3.64 24.85
N THR A 329 -4.55 -4.82 24.25
CA THR A 329 -5.02 -4.94 22.86
C THR A 329 -6.54 -4.88 22.81
N TRP A 330 -7.07 -3.99 21.97
CA TRP A 330 -8.49 -3.86 21.67
C TRP A 330 -8.75 -4.32 20.23
N MET A 331 -9.83 -5.06 20.01
CA MET A 331 -10.18 -5.62 18.70
C MET A 331 -10.45 -4.56 17.63
N SER A 332 -10.89 -3.35 18.02
CA SER A 332 -10.93 -2.18 17.15
C SER A 332 -10.95 -0.87 17.94
N VAL A 333 -10.82 0.25 17.23
CA VAL A 333 -11.04 1.60 17.74
C VAL A 333 -12.43 1.76 18.39
N GLU A 334 -13.49 1.20 17.79
CA GLU A 334 -14.84 1.25 18.37
C GLU A 334 -14.97 0.44 19.66
N HIS A 335 -14.31 -0.72 19.78
CA HIS A 335 -14.30 -1.49 21.03
C HIS A 335 -13.74 -0.65 22.19
N TYR A 336 -12.61 0.02 21.93
CA TYR A 336 -11.97 0.92 22.88
C TYR A 336 -12.94 2.04 23.32
N TYR A 337 -13.50 2.79 22.37
CA TYR A 337 -14.35 3.95 22.68
C TYR A 337 -15.66 3.56 23.37
N GLN A 338 -16.27 2.44 23.01
CA GLN A 338 -17.53 2.02 23.64
C GLN A 338 -17.29 1.54 25.08
N ALA A 339 -16.21 0.82 25.34
CA ALA A 339 -15.86 0.38 26.68
C ALA A 339 -15.48 1.55 27.60
N HIS A 340 -14.72 2.53 27.10
CA HIS A 340 -14.23 3.66 27.88
C HIS A 340 -15.32 4.61 28.40
N LYS A 341 -16.55 4.46 27.93
CA LYS A 341 -17.72 5.12 28.53
C LYS A 341 -18.01 4.62 29.95
N PHE A 342 -17.67 3.37 30.25
CA PHE A 342 -18.13 2.67 31.46
C PHE A 342 -16.98 2.34 32.42
N ILE A 343 -15.72 2.42 31.99
CA ILE A 343 -14.53 1.96 32.76
C ILE A 343 -14.36 2.68 34.11
N ARG A 344 -14.80 3.94 34.22
CA ARG A 344 -14.63 4.76 35.44
C ARG A 344 -15.82 4.74 36.38
N VAL A 345 -16.84 3.94 36.08
CA VAL A 345 -18.04 3.84 36.90
C VAL A 345 -17.92 2.59 37.76
N ASP A 346 -17.90 2.78 39.08
CA ASP A 346 -17.87 1.70 40.07
C ASP A 346 -19.28 1.10 40.24
N ASP A 347 -19.77 0.46 39.18
CA ASP A 347 -21.05 -0.27 39.13
C ASP A 347 -20.83 -1.64 38.46
N PRO A 348 -21.27 -2.75 39.08
CA PRO A 348 -21.11 -4.09 38.51
C PRO A 348 -21.69 -4.27 37.09
N LEU A 349 -22.75 -3.52 36.74
CA LEU A 349 -23.35 -3.54 35.41
C LEU A 349 -22.49 -2.80 34.38
N ALA A 350 -21.76 -1.76 34.80
CA ALA A 350 -20.80 -1.08 33.95
C ALA A 350 -19.62 -2.00 33.62
N GLN A 351 -19.12 -2.74 34.62
CA GLN A 351 -18.04 -3.72 34.46
C GLN A 351 -18.45 -4.88 33.53
N ASP A 352 -19.64 -5.47 33.71
CA ASP A 352 -20.17 -6.50 32.79
C ASP A 352 -20.30 -5.95 31.35
N CYS A 353 -20.75 -4.71 31.20
CA CYS A 353 -20.87 -4.08 29.89
C CYS A 353 -19.50 -3.95 29.20
N VAL A 354 -18.45 -3.57 29.93
CA VAL A 354 -17.08 -3.46 29.39
C VAL A 354 -16.59 -4.81 28.87
N GLU A 355 -16.76 -5.88 29.64
CA GLU A 355 -16.31 -7.23 29.25
C GLU A 355 -17.09 -7.77 28.03
N ARG A 356 -18.40 -7.48 27.96
CA ARG A 356 -19.22 -7.79 26.78
C ARG A 356 -18.82 -7.00 25.55
N ILE A 357 -18.42 -5.74 25.70
CA ILE A 357 -17.89 -4.92 24.60
C ILE A 357 -16.54 -5.49 24.14
N LYS A 358 -15.62 -5.82 25.04
CA LYS A 358 -14.31 -6.41 24.70
C LYS A 358 -14.45 -7.74 23.95
N SER A 359 -15.44 -8.54 24.32
CA SER A 359 -15.68 -9.88 23.75
C SER A 359 -16.54 -9.86 22.48
N ALA A 360 -16.97 -8.68 22.01
CA ALA A 360 -17.78 -8.57 20.81
C ALA A 360 -16.99 -9.04 19.57
N ILE A 361 -17.66 -9.76 18.67
CA ILE A 361 -17.01 -10.30 17.46
C ILE A 361 -16.84 -9.26 16.35
N SER A 362 -17.48 -8.09 16.50
CA SER A 362 -17.44 -7.00 15.52
C SER A 362 -17.53 -5.62 16.17
N PRO A 363 -16.95 -4.58 15.55
CA PRO A 363 -17.09 -3.19 16.00
C PRO A 363 -18.56 -2.72 16.12
N GLU A 364 -19.46 -3.23 15.28
CA GLU A 364 -20.89 -2.93 15.31
C GLU A 364 -21.61 -3.54 16.49
N GLU A 365 -21.21 -4.76 16.87
CA GLU A 365 -21.73 -5.40 18.06
C GLU A 365 -21.24 -4.68 19.32
N ALA A 366 -19.96 -4.31 19.38
CA ALA A 366 -19.42 -3.45 20.43
C ALA A 366 -20.21 -2.12 20.54
N ALA A 367 -20.47 -1.45 19.42
CA ALA A 367 -21.28 -0.24 19.37
C ALA A 367 -22.73 -0.46 19.81
N ARG A 368 -23.35 -1.56 19.39
CA ARG A 368 -24.73 -1.90 19.76
C ARG A 368 -24.85 -2.13 21.27
N ILE A 369 -23.91 -2.88 21.85
CA ILE A 369 -23.86 -3.14 23.29
C ILE A 369 -23.70 -1.83 24.05
N GLY A 370 -22.67 -1.03 23.72
CA GLY A 370 -22.39 0.24 24.41
C GLY A 370 -23.51 1.27 24.28
N ARG A 371 -24.06 1.47 23.08
CA ARG A 371 -25.16 2.44 22.86
C ARG A 371 -26.48 1.98 23.48
N SER A 372 -26.77 0.68 23.47
CA SER A 372 -27.96 0.14 24.14
C SER A 372 -27.87 0.34 25.65
N MET A 373 -26.71 0.07 26.26
CA MET A 373 -26.48 0.28 27.68
C MET A 373 -26.61 1.77 28.04
N GLN A 374 -25.96 2.66 27.28
CA GLN A 374 -26.08 4.10 27.46
C GLN A 374 -27.53 4.61 27.38
N LYS A 375 -28.34 4.05 26.46
CA LYS A 375 -29.75 4.43 26.32
C LYS A 375 -30.62 3.93 27.47
N GLN A 376 -30.38 2.70 27.95
CA GLN A 376 -31.16 2.10 29.04
C GLN A 376 -30.76 2.65 30.40
N LYS A 377 -29.47 2.94 30.60
CA LYS A 377 -28.87 3.35 31.87
C LYS A 377 -27.86 4.49 31.65
N PRO A 378 -28.35 5.70 31.35
CA PRO A 378 -27.49 6.85 31.07
C PRO A 378 -26.64 7.30 32.27
N TYR A 379 -26.97 6.89 33.49
CA TYR A 379 -26.20 7.19 34.71
C TYR A 379 -24.88 6.41 34.82
N LEU A 380 -24.64 5.44 33.92
CA LEU A 380 -23.44 4.60 33.90
C LEU A 380 -22.35 5.10 32.93
N VAL A 381 -22.54 6.26 32.30
CA VAL A 381 -21.65 6.82 31.26
C VAL A 381 -21.01 8.11 31.71
#